data_AF-A0A6B3EAT4-F1
#
_entry.id   AF-A0A6B3EAT4-F1
#
_cell.length_a   1.000
_cell.length_b   1.000
_cell.length_c   1.000
_cell.angle_alpha   90.00
_cell.angle_beta   90.00
_cell.angle_gamma   90.00
#
_symmetry.space_group_name_H-M   'P 1'
#
loop_
_entity.id
_entity.type
_entity.pdbx_description
1 polymer ?
#
loop_
_entity_poly.entity_id
_entity_poly.type
_entity_poly.pdbx_seq_one_letter_code
_entity_poly.pdbx_strand_id
1 'polypeptide(L)'
;EIRAVGFTGSLAGGRALMDAAAARPDPIPVYAEMGSLNPVFVLPGAAENEEWATALAGSVTRAMGQLCTKPGLIVVPETPEGEKLAALLAEAVAAAPSHRMLTEPMARAHEEWGTAARAIPDATVTASPEGPFAVRVPSTALRGPLLEEHFGPAVVIATAPVSSYGPLSRTLPGTLTATLLATPKDEPA
;
A
#
# COMPACT_ATOMS: atom_id res chain seq x y z
N GLU A 1 15.30 -34.16 -9.65
CA GLU A 1 15.26 -33.53 -10.99
C GLU A 1 15.04 -32.02 -10.94
N ILE A 2 14.14 -31.48 -10.11
CA ILE A 2 13.96 -30.02 -9.99
C ILE A 2 15.26 -29.32 -9.56
N ARG A 3 15.62 -28.25 -10.29
CA ARG A 3 16.84 -27.44 -10.11
C ARG A 3 16.61 -25.98 -9.74
N ALA A 4 15.38 -25.48 -9.83
CA ALA A 4 15.00 -24.12 -9.42
C ALA A 4 13.47 -24.03 -9.25
N VAL A 5 12.99 -23.00 -8.55
CA VAL A 5 11.55 -22.70 -8.39
C VAL A 5 11.30 -21.21 -8.68
N GLY A 6 10.23 -20.92 -9.42
CA GLY A 6 9.63 -19.58 -9.51
C GLY A 6 8.31 -19.56 -8.75
N PHE A 7 8.06 -18.51 -7.96
CA PHE A 7 6.88 -18.38 -7.11
C PHE A 7 6.34 -16.95 -7.09
N THR A 8 5.03 -16.81 -7.18
CA THR A 8 4.30 -15.55 -6.93
C THR A 8 3.14 -15.87 -6.01
N GLY A 9 3.08 -15.23 -4.84
CA GLY A 9 2.04 -15.51 -3.86
C GLY A 9 2.32 -14.82 -2.53
N SER A 10 1.77 -15.38 -1.45
CA SER A 10 1.92 -14.79 -0.12
C SER A 10 3.34 -14.96 0.43
N LEU A 11 3.74 -14.04 1.31
CA LEU A 11 4.99 -14.12 2.06
C LEU A 11 5.15 -15.44 2.81
N ALA A 12 4.10 -15.89 3.50
CA ALA A 12 4.12 -17.15 4.23
C ALA A 12 4.38 -18.35 3.30
N GLY A 13 3.69 -18.41 2.17
CA GLY A 13 3.83 -19.51 1.21
C GLY A 13 5.20 -19.52 0.52
N GLY A 14 5.65 -18.36 0.05
CA GLY A 14 6.95 -18.23 -0.60
C GLY A 14 8.10 -18.54 0.37
N ARG A 15 8.01 -18.05 1.62
CA ARG A 15 9.02 -18.35 2.65
C ARG A 15 9.09 -19.83 2.96
N ALA A 16 7.95 -20.50 3.11
CA ALA A 16 7.92 -21.95 3.35
C ALA A 16 8.58 -22.73 2.21
N LEU A 17 8.38 -22.31 0.95
CA LEU A 17 9.05 -22.91 -0.21
C LEU A 17 10.55 -22.64 -0.22
N MET A 18 10.99 -21.43 0.14
CA MET A 18 12.41 -21.08 0.26
C MET A 18 13.11 -21.94 1.32
N ASP A 19 12.51 -22.06 2.51
CA ASP A 19 13.07 -22.86 3.61
C ASP A 19 13.13 -24.34 3.21
N ALA A 20 12.08 -24.88 2.58
CA ALA A 20 12.06 -26.25 2.08
C ALA A 20 13.11 -26.51 0.99
N ALA A 21 13.32 -25.56 0.08
CA ALA A 21 14.32 -25.67 -0.98
C ALA A 21 15.76 -25.61 -0.45
N ALA A 22 16.01 -24.77 0.57
CA ALA A 22 17.31 -24.66 1.23
C ALA A 22 17.66 -25.91 2.06
N ALA A 23 16.66 -26.59 2.62
CA ALA A 23 16.84 -27.79 3.45
C ALA A 23 17.08 -29.10 2.65
N ARG A 24 17.05 -29.04 1.31
CA ARG A 24 17.28 -30.23 0.46
C ARG A 24 18.74 -30.70 0.56
N PRO A 25 19.02 -32.00 0.33
CA PRO A 25 20.40 -32.50 0.24
C PRO A 25 21.25 -31.78 -0.83
N ASP A 26 20.60 -31.37 -1.92
CA ASP A 26 21.16 -30.49 -2.95
C ASP A 26 20.26 -29.24 -3.04
N PRO A 27 20.60 -28.16 -2.30
CA PRO A 27 19.82 -26.93 -2.24
C PRO A 27 19.62 -26.31 -3.62
N ILE A 28 18.44 -25.73 -3.87
CA ILE A 28 18.10 -25.10 -5.15
C ILE A 28 17.61 -23.66 -4.94
N PRO A 29 17.83 -22.75 -5.91
CA PRO A 29 17.33 -21.39 -5.84
C PRO A 29 15.80 -21.34 -5.93
N VAL A 30 15.22 -20.40 -5.20
CA VAL A 30 13.81 -20.02 -5.27
C VAL A 30 13.73 -18.52 -5.55
N TYR A 31 13.06 -18.16 -6.63
CA TYR A 31 12.76 -16.77 -7.00
C TYR A 31 11.31 -16.49 -6.65
N ALA A 32 11.09 -15.73 -5.59
CA ALA A 32 9.76 -15.53 -4.99
C ALA A 32 9.38 -14.05 -4.91
N GLU A 33 8.24 -13.70 -5.50
CA GLU A 33 7.56 -12.42 -5.29
C GLU A 33 6.45 -12.60 -4.24
N MET A 34 6.57 -11.89 -3.12
CA MET A 34 5.94 -12.23 -1.83
C MET A 34 5.19 -11.07 -1.16
N GLY A 35 4.57 -10.23 -1.98
CA GLY A 35 3.82 -9.04 -1.52
C GLY A 35 4.66 -7.77 -1.47
N SER A 36 4.01 -6.61 -1.55
CA SER A 36 4.67 -5.31 -1.59
C SER A 36 3.78 -4.15 -1.15
N LEU A 37 4.34 -3.18 -0.43
CA LEU A 37 3.62 -1.98 0.00
C LEU A 37 3.54 -0.92 -1.09
N ASN A 38 4.52 -0.86 -2.00
CA ASN A 38 4.58 0.09 -3.13
C ASN A 38 4.34 1.56 -2.70
N PRO A 39 5.18 2.11 -1.80
CA PRO A 39 4.96 3.44 -1.26
C PRO A 39 4.98 4.51 -2.34
N VAL A 40 4.07 5.46 -2.21
CA VAL A 40 3.99 6.66 -3.02
C VAL A 40 4.27 7.86 -2.12
N PHE A 41 5.24 8.70 -2.47
CA PHE A 41 5.54 9.95 -1.77
C PHE A 41 5.11 11.12 -2.65
N VAL A 42 4.20 11.95 -2.16
CA VAL A 42 3.71 13.15 -2.87
C VAL A 42 4.45 14.37 -2.32
N LEU A 43 5.16 15.10 -3.18
CA LEU A 43 5.83 16.35 -2.79
C LEU A 43 4.87 17.56 -2.80
N PRO A 44 5.19 18.66 -2.10
CA PRO A 44 4.29 19.81 -1.96
C PRO A 44 3.76 20.38 -3.26
N GLY A 45 4.60 20.57 -4.28
CA GLY A 45 4.17 21.10 -5.57
C GLY A 45 3.20 20.16 -6.30
N ALA A 46 3.37 18.84 -6.16
CA ALA A 46 2.41 17.86 -6.68
C ALA A 46 1.11 17.86 -5.90
N ALA A 47 1.14 18.09 -4.58
CA ALA A 47 -0.05 18.11 -3.73
C ALA A 47 -1.03 19.24 -4.07
N GLU A 48 -0.57 20.31 -4.73
CA GLU A 48 -1.42 21.39 -5.24
C GLU A 48 -2.41 20.93 -6.32
N ASN A 49 -2.10 19.84 -7.05
CA ASN A 49 -2.99 19.31 -8.09
C ASN A 49 -3.92 18.23 -7.53
N GLU A 50 -5.17 18.62 -7.28
CA GLU A 50 -6.22 17.74 -6.76
C GLU A 50 -6.60 16.59 -7.70
N GLU A 51 -6.31 16.67 -9.00
CA GLU A 51 -6.56 15.57 -9.95
C GLU A 51 -5.78 14.29 -9.60
N TRP A 52 -4.68 14.43 -8.86
CA TRP A 52 -3.93 13.28 -8.35
C TRP A 52 -4.77 12.40 -7.42
N ALA A 53 -5.76 12.94 -6.71
CA ALA A 53 -6.66 12.14 -5.88
C ALA A 53 -7.38 11.06 -6.71
N THR A 54 -7.95 11.46 -7.86
CA THR A 54 -8.65 10.54 -8.75
C THR A 54 -7.69 9.55 -9.41
N ALA A 55 -6.52 10.00 -9.85
CA ALA A 55 -5.53 9.13 -10.48
C ALA A 55 -4.97 8.07 -9.51
N LEU A 56 -4.62 8.48 -8.29
CA LEU A 56 -4.15 7.59 -7.23
C LEU A 56 -5.25 6.63 -6.78
N ALA A 57 -6.49 7.09 -6.60
CA ALA A 57 -7.63 6.24 -6.28
C ALA A 57 -7.86 5.18 -7.38
N GLY A 58 -7.77 5.57 -8.65
CA GLY A 58 -7.84 4.64 -9.77
C GLY A 58 -6.72 3.59 -9.73
N SER A 59 -5.50 3.98 -9.38
CA SER A 59 -4.38 3.03 -9.21
C SER A 59 -4.58 2.06 -8.04
N VAL A 60 -5.14 2.54 -6.93
CA VAL A 60 -5.43 1.72 -5.73
C VAL A 60 -6.53 0.69 -6.03
N THR A 61 -7.57 1.11 -6.75
CA THR A 61 -8.82 0.34 -6.88
C THR A 61 -8.90 -0.50 -8.15
N ARG A 62 -7.97 -0.31 -9.11
CA ARG A 62 -7.88 -1.12 -10.32
C ARG A 62 -7.85 -2.62 -9.98
N ALA A 63 -8.68 -3.40 -10.68
CA ALA A 63 -8.83 -4.85 -10.46
C ALA A 63 -9.15 -5.22 -9.00
N MET A 64 -9.94 -4.39 -8.31
CA MET A 64 -10.21 -4.52 -6.87
C MET A 64 -8.92 -4.51 -6.03
N GLY A 65 -7.90 -3.77 -6.45
CA GLY A 65 -6.63 -3.68 -5.76
C GLY A 65 -5.84 -4.99 -5.70
N GLN A 66 -6.16 -5.98 -6.53
CA GLN A 66 -5.50 -7.30 -6.57
C GLN A 66 -4.28 -7.27 -7.49
N LEU A 67 -3.44 -6.26 -7.33
CA LEU A 67 -2.22 -6.03 -8.10
C LEU A 67 -1.03 -5.95 -7.14
N CYS A 68 0.03 -6.71 -7.42
CA CYS A 68 1.25 -6.70 -6.61
C CYS A 68 1.96 -5.33 -6.58
N THR A 69 1.67 -4.45 -7.56
CA THR A 69 2.20 -3.08 -7.65
C THR A 69 1.19 -2.02 -7.20
N LYS A 70 0.07 -2.40 -6.59
CA LYS A 70 -0.93 -1.45 -6.05
C LYS A 70 -0.26 -0.56 -4.99
N PRO A 71 -0.45 0.77 -5.03
CA PRO A 71 -0.09 1.63 -3.90
C PRO A 71 -0.79 1.18 -2.60
N GLY A 72 -0.02 0.64 -1.65
CA GLY A 72 -0.50 0.25 -0.33
C GLY A 72 -0.33 1.35 0.71
N LEU A 73 0.67 2.21 0.53
CA LEU A 73 0.94 3.40 1.34
C LEU A 73 1.11 4.63 0.44
N ILE A 74 0.37 5.69 0.72
CA ILE A 74 0.52 7.00 0.07
C ILE A 74 0.83 8.02 1.16
N VAL A 75 2.02 8.63 1.08
CA VAL A 75 2.48 9.67 1.99
C VAL A 75 2.26 11.02 1.33
N VAL A 76 1.51 11.89 2.01
CA VAL A 76 1.18 13.26 1.57
C VAL A 76 1.78 14.28 2.52
N PRO A 77 2.08 15.51 2.06
CA PRO A 77 2.77 16.49 2.90
C PRO A 77 1.83 17.03 3.96
N GLU A 78 2.35 17.32 5.15
CA GLU A 78 1.61 17.98 6.24
C GLU A 78 1.44 19.48 5.93
N THR A 79 0.66 19.77 4.90
CA THR A 79 0.25 21.11 4.45
C THR A 79 -1.26 21.12 4.17
N PRO A 80 -1.89 22.31 4.05
CA PRO A 80 -3.31 22.39 3.70
C PRO A 80 -3.66 21.65 2.40
N GLU A 81 -2.80 21.74 1.38
CA GLU A 81 -2.96 21.08 0.08
C GLU A 81 -2.82 19.57 0.21
N GLY A 82 -1.83 19.09 0.98
CA GLY A 82 -1.66 17.66 1.24
C GLY A 82 -2.82 17.05 2.02
N GLU A 83 -3.34 17.75 3.03
CA GLU A 83 -4.55 17.33 3.76
C GLU A 83 -5.80 17.30 2.88
N LYS A 84 -5.95 18.30 2.01
CA LYS A 84 -7.05 18.34 1.03
C LYS A 84 -6.94 17.15 0.06
N LEU A 85 -5.74 16.89 -0.47
CA LEU A 85 -5.48 15.74 -1.34
C LEU A 85 -5.78 14.41 -0.62
N ALA A 86 -5.38 14.27 0.64
CA ALA A 86 -5.64 13.09 1.46
C ALA A 86 -7.15 12.79 1.60
N ALA A 87 -7.94 13.84 1.85
CA ALA A 87 -9.38 13.74 1.97
C ALA A 87 -10.04 13.35 0.64
N LEU A 88 -9.70 14.05 -0.45
CA LEU A 88 -10.24 13.75 -1.79
C LEU A 88 -9.87 12.34 -2.26
N LEU A 89 -8.64 11.91 -2.00
CA LEU A 89 -8.19 10.56 -2.32
C LEU A 89 -8.98 9.50 -1.53
N ALA A 90 -9.19 9.71 -0.23
CA ALA A 90 -9.96 8.80 0.59
C ALA A 90 -11.41 8.67 0.10
N GLU A 91 -12.05 9.80 -0.23
CA GLU A 91 -13.39 9.84 -0.80
C GLU A 91 -13.46 9.12 -2.16
N ALA A 92 -12.49 9.40 -3.06
CA ALA A 92 -12.43 8.78 -4.38
C ALA A 92 -12.20 7.26 -4.31
N VAL A 93 -11.38 6.78 -3.37
CA VAL A 93 -11.23 5.34 -3.11
C VAL A 93 -12.56 4.77 -2.64
N ALA A 94 -13.19 5.34 -1.62
CA ALA A 94 -14.43 4.82 -1.06
C ALA A 94 -15.62 4.81 -2.05
N ALA A 95 -15.62 5.72 -3.03
CA ALA A 95 -16.63 5.80 -4.07
C ALA A 95 -16.37 4.86 -5.26
N ALA A 96 -15.21 4.19 -5.33
CA ALA A 96 -14.86 3.34 -6.45
C ALA A 96 -15.78 2.10 -6.56
N PRO A 97 -16.10 1.64 -7.79
CA PRO A 97 -16.91 0.45 -7.98
C PRO A 97 -16.26 -0.78 -7.33
N SER A 98 -17.08 -1.59 -6.68
CA SER A 98 -16.66 -2.88 -6.09
C SER A 98 -17.15 -4.05 -6.92
N HIS A 99 -16.36 -5.11 -7.00
CA HIS A 99 -16.74 -6.41 -7.56
C HIS A 99 -16.08 -7.55 -6.80
N ARG A 100 -16.42 -8.81 -7.12
CA ARG A 100 -15.88 -9.97 -6.40
C ARG A 100 -14.35 -10.03 -6.47
N MET A 101 -13.73 -10.39 -5.36
CA MET A 101 -12.31 -10.76 -5.28
C MET A 101 -12.08 -12.18 -5.81
N LEU A 102 -10.81 -12.54 -6.04
CA LEU A 102 -10.40 -13.80 -6.66
C LEU A 102 -10.84 -15.03 -5.88
N THR A 103 -10.81 -14.97 -4.54
CA THR A 103 -11.18 -16.07 -3.65
C THR A 103 -11.90 -15.55 -2.40
N GLU A 104 -12.73 -16.39 -1.79
CA GLU A 104 -13.44 -16.06 -0.54
C GLU A 104 -12.50 -15.75 0.63
N PRO A 105 -11.37 -16.48 0.85
CA PRO A 105 -10.42 -16.11 1.90
C PRO A 105 -9.79 -14.73 1.71
N MET A 106 -9.53 -14.31 0.46
CA MET A 106 -9.00 -12.97 0.18
C MET A 106 -10.03 -11.87 0.47
N ALA A 107 -11.30 -12.10 0.12
CA ALA A 107 -12.38 -11.18 0.48
C ALA A 107 -12.53 -11.04 2.00
N ARG A 108 -12.52 -12.16 2.72
CA ARG A 108 -12.57 -12.17 4.18
C ARG A 108 -11.40 -11.40 4.81
N ALA A 109 -10.17 -11.63 4.34
CA ALA A 109 -9.00 -10.93 4.86
C ALA A 109 -9.08 -9.40 4.65
N HIS A 110 -9.63 -8.95 3.52
CA HIS A 110 -9.88 -7.53 3.24
C HIS A 110 -10.91 -6.92 4.21
N GLU A 111 -12.02 -7.62 4.46
CA GLU A 111 -13.05 -7.19 5.42
C GLU A 111 -12.52 -7.15 6.87
N GLU A 112 -11.76 -8.17 7.26
CA GLU A 112 -11.10 -8.26 8.57
C GLU A 112 -10.11 -7.10 8.76
N TRP A 113 -9.33 -6.77 7.72
CA TRP A 113 -8.47 -5.59 7.74
C TRP A 113 -9.28 -4.30 7.90
N GLY A 114 -10.36 -4.12 7.15
CA GLY A 114 -11.23 -2.95 7.28
C GLY A 114 -11.79 -2.77 8.69
N THR A 115 -12.14 -3.88 9.35
CA THR A 115 -12.56 -3.88 10.76
C THR A 115 -11.42 -3.52 11.71
N ALA A 116 -10.25 -4.15 11.55
CA ALA A 116 -9.09 -3.92 12.39
C ALA A 116 -8.56 -2.48 12.28
N ALA A 117 -8.55 -1.91 11.06
CA ALA A 117 -8.09 -0.55 10.81
C ALA A 117 -8.91 0.51 11.58
N ARG A 118 -10.20 0.29 11.80
CA ARG A 118 -11.07 1.18 12.58
C ARG A 118 -10.74 1.20 14.07
N ALA A 119 -10.08 0.16 14.57
CA ALA A 119 -9.65 0.06 15.96
C ALA A 119 -8.27 0.70 16.20
N ILE A 120 -7.59 1.17 15.13
CA ILE A 120 -6.29 1.81 15.24
C ILE A 120 -6.46 3.24 15.80
N PRO A 121 -5.75 3.62 16.87
CA PRO A 121 -5.76 5.00 17.37
C PRO A 121 -5.34 5.99 16.28
N ASP A 122 -6.01 7.15 16.25
CA ASP A 122 -5.76 8.24 15.30
C ASP A 122 -6.02 7.88 13.82
N ALA A 123 -6.61 6.72 13.54
CA ALA A 123 -7.04 6.34 12.21
C ALA A 123 -8.45 6.84 11.88
N THR A 124 -8.59 7.49 10.72
CA THR A 124 -9.89 7.77 10.12
C THR A 124 -10.11 6.84 8.93
N VAL A 125 -11.13 5.98 9.01
CA VAL A 125 -11.42 4.97 7.98
C VAL A 125 -12.74 5.26 7.28
N THR A 126 -12.74 5.28 5.95
CA THR A 126 -13.95 5.47 5.14
C THR A 126 -14.98 4.35 5.36
N ALA A 127 -16.27 4.58 5.12
CA ALA A 127 -17.35 3.78 5.71
C ALA A 127 -17.50 2.31 5.23
N SER A 128 -16.90 1.88 4.12
CA SER A 128 -17.18 0.57 3.50
C SER A 128 -16.03 -0.45 3.67
N PRO A 129 -16.10 -1.42 4.60
CA PRO A 129 -15.06 -2.44 4.75
C PRO A 129 -15.16 -3.57 3.70
N GLU A 130 -16.35 -3.84 3.14
CA GLU A 130 -16.59 -4.86 2.11
C GLU A 130 -16.17 -4.40 0.70
N GLY A 131 -16.00 -3.09 0.52
CA GLY A 131 -15.59 -2.46 -0.73
C GLY A 131 -14.24 -1.74 -0.59
N PRO A 132 -13.92 -0.89 -1.56
CA PRO A 132 -12.77 0.00 -1.46
C PRO A 132 -12.81 0.90 -0.22
N PHE A 133 -11.68 1.04 0.47
CA PHE A 133 -11.56 1.96 1.60
C PHE A 133 -10.17 2.55 1.76
N ALA A 134 -10.11 3.70 2.43
CA ALA A 134 -8.88 4.35 2.81
C ALA A 134 -8.77 4.46 4.34
N VAL A 135 -7.54 4.35 4.83
CA VAL A 135 -7.17 4.54 6.23
C VAL A 135 -6.26 5.77 6.29
N ARG A 136 -6.75 6.88 6.85
CA ARG A 136 -5.97 8.11 7.04
C ARG A 136 -5.36 8.14 8.42
N VAL A 137 -4.06 8.40 8.52
CA VAL A 137 -3.30 8.48 9.78
C VAL A 137 -2.20 9.54 9.69
N PRO A 138 -1.73 10.11 10.81
CA PRO A 138 -0.45 10.79 10.83
C PRO A 138 0.69 9.78 10.67
N SER A 139 1.81 10.19 10.07
CA SER A 139 2.98 9.32 9.85
C SER A 139 3.58 8.76 11.15
N THR A 140 3.37 9.41 12.29
CA THR A 140 3.78 8.93 13.61
C THR A 140 3.03 7.68 14.06
N ALA A 141 1.87 7.38 13.46
CA ALA A 141 1.12 6.17 13.71
C ALA A 141 1.52 4.98 12.81
N LEU A 142 2.40 5.18 11.81
CA LEU A 142 2.82 4.13 10.88
C LEU A 142 3.67 3.05 11.58
N ARG A 143 3.03 1.95 11.95
CA ARG A 143 3.65 0.78 12.57
C ARG A 143 2.78 -0.45 12.39
N GLY A 144 3.39 -1.64 12.50
CA GLY A 144 2.69 -2.92 12.47
C GLY A 144 1.79 -3.05 11.22
N PRO A 145 0.48 -3.36 11.37
CA PRO A 145 -0.41 -3.60 10.25
C PRO A 145 -0.50 -2.47 9.22
N LEU A 146 -0.22 -1.21 9.59
CA LEU A 146 -0.24 -0.08 8.64
C LEU A 146 0.93 -0.11 7.64
N LEU A 147 1.96 -0.92 7.89
CA LEU A 147 3.13 -1.10 7.03
C LEU A 147 3.14 -2.47 6.33
N GLU A 148 2.08 -3.27 6.53
CA GLU A 148 1.89 -4.56 5.87
C GLU A 148 1.11 -4.39 4.56
N GLU A 149 1.33 -5.31 3.62
CA GLU A 149 0.50 -5.38 2.42
C GLU A 149 -0.89 -5.91 2.79
N HIS A 150 -1.91 -5.15 2.41
CA HIS A 150 -3.31 -5.60 2.44
C HIS A 150 -3.79 -5.81 1.01
N PHE A 151 -4.03 -7.07 0.66
CA PHE A 151 -4.46 -7.47 -0.68
C PHE A 151 -5.95 -7.19 -0.86
N GLY A 152 -6.28 -6.28 -1.78
CA GLY A 152 -7.63 -5.75 -1.94
C GLY A 152 -7.63 -4.25 -2.18
N PRO A 153 -8.81 -3.62 -2.38
CA PRO A 153 -8.92 -2.20 -2.73
C PRO A 153 -8.77 -1.28 -1.50
N ALA A 154 -7.77 -1.52 -0.65
CA ALA A 154 -7.46 -0.72 0.53
C ALA A 154 -6.16 0.07 0.35
N VAL A 155 -6.07 1.25 0.98
CA VAL A 155 -4.85 2.05 1.03
C VAL A 155 -4.69 2.76 2.37
N VAL A 156 -3.45 2.84 2.86
CA VAL A 156 -3.08 3.73 3.96
C VAL A 156 -2.62 5.06 3.39
N ILE A 157 -3.21 6.16 3.85
CA ILE A 157 -2.83 7.53 3.49
C ILE A 157 -2.23 8.18 4.73
N ALA A 158 -0.94 8.49 4.68
CA ALA A 158 -0.20 9.05 5.81
C ALA A 158 0.14 10.52 5.56
N THR A 159 -0.28 11.41 6.46
CA THR A 159 0.21 12.79 6.45
C THR A 159 1.56 12.86 7.16
N ALA A 160 2.57 13.46 6.53
CA ALA A 160 3.90 13.59 7.12
C ALA A 160 4.58 14.91 6.75
N PRO A 161 5.41 15.50 7.64
CA PRO A 161 6.31 16.57 7.26
C PRO A 161 7.26 16.10 6.15
N VAL A 162 7.53 16.92 5.14
CA VAL A 162 8.44 16.53 4.03
C VAL A 162 9.85 16.15 4.54
N SER A 163 10.30 16.80 5.62
CA SER A 163 11.57 16.49 6.29
C SER A 163 11.64 15.06 6.85
N SER A 164 10.51 14.40 7.07
CA SER A 164 10.45 13.01 7.55
C SER A 164 10.42 11.97 6.42
N TYR A 165 10.30 12.37 5.14
CA TYR A 165 10.14 11.42 4.02
C TYR A 165 11.36 10.49 3.87
N GLY A 166 12.57 11.06 3.89
CA GLY A 166 13.80 10.27 3.81
C GLY A 166 13.99 9.33 5.02
N PRO A 167 13.81 9.79 6.28
CA PRO A 167 13.77 8.92 7.44
C PRO A 167 12.72 7.81 7.33
N LEU A 168 11.48 8.13 6.96
CA LEU A 168 10.38 7.19 6.81
C LEU A 168 10.66 6.15 5.72
N SER A 169 11.21 6.56 4.57
CA SER A 169 11.53 5.63 3.48
C SER A 169 12.54 4.55 3.89
N ARG A 170 13.42 4.85 4.86
CA ARG A 170 14.39 3.89 5.40
C ARG A 170 13.79 2.92 6.41
N THR A 171 12.58 3.17 6.93
CA THR A 171 11.90 2.25 7.85
C THR A 171 10.96 1.29 7.13
N LEU A 172 10.68 1.51 5.84
CA LEU A 172 9.80 0.66 5.06
C LEU A 172 10.48 -0.67 4.72
N PRO A 173 9.74 -1.79 4.71
CA PRO A 173 10.27 -3.08 4.24
C PRO A 173 10.62 -3.02 2.74
N GLY A 174 11.34 -4.03 2.25
CA GLY A 174 11.60 -4.19 0.83
C GLY A 174 10.29 -4.16 0.02
N THR A 175 10.28 -3.42 -1.08
CA THR A 175 9.10 -3.15 -1.92
C THR A 175 9.45 -3.37 -3.39
N LEU A 176 8.48 -3.80 -4.19
CA LEU A 176 8.62 -3.97 -5.64
C LEU A 176 8.78 -2.62 -6.35
N THR A 177 8.03 -1.61 -5.92
CA THR A 177 8.11 -0.25 -6.47
C THR A 177 8.19 0.78 -5.36
N ALA A 178 8.71 1.96 -5.69
CA ALA A 178 8.57 3.17 -4.90
C ALA A 178 8.35 4.33 -5.88
N THR A 179 7.37 5.18 -5.60
CA THR A 179 6.95 6.25 -6.50
C THR A 179 7.13 7.60 -5.82
N LEU A 180 7.66 8.57 -6.57
CA LEU A 180 7.72 9.97 -6.17
C LEU A 180 6.85 10.78 -7.13
N LEU A 181 5.84 11.48 -6.59
CA LEU A 181 5.08 12.48 -7.34
C LEU A 181 5.64 13.86 -7.03
N ALA A 182 6.15 14.51 -8.07
CA ALA A 182 6.81 15.79 -7.98
C ALA A 182 6.45 16.65 -9.20
N THR A 183 6.65 17.94 -9.05
CA THR A 183 6.55 18.95 -10.11
C THR A 183 7.88 19.70 -10.20
N PRO A 184 8.09 20.55 -11.22
CA PRO A 184 9.28 21.42 -11.26
C PRO A 184 9.43 22.34 -10.03
N LYS A 185 8.36 22.62 -9.27
CA LYS A 185 8.44 23.40 -8.02
C LYS A 185 9.14 22.64 -6.88
N ASP A 186 9.25 21.32 -7.02
CA ASP A 186 9.86 20.43 -6.03
C ASP A 186 11.35 20.16 -6.34
N GLU A 187 11.89 20.75 -7.41
CA GLU A 187 13.31 20.65 -7.70
C GLU A 187 14.13 21.29 -6.57
N PRO A 188 15.24 20.64 -6.15
CA PRO A 188 16.17 21.28 -5.23
C PRO A 188 16.68 22.60 -5.81
N ALA A 189 16.76 23.62 -4.96
CA ALA A 189 17.35 24.92 -5.32
C ALA A 189 18.84 24.82 -5.68
#